data_AF-A0AAN8VZB1-F1
#
_entry.id   AF-A0AAN8VZB1-F1
#
_cell.length_a   1.000
_cell.length_b   1.000
_cell.length_c   1.000
_cell.angle_alpha   90.00
_cell.angle_beta   90.00
_cell.angle_gamma   90.00
#
_symmetry.space_group_name_H-M   'P 1'
#
loop_
_entity.id
_entity.type
_entity.pdbx_description
1 polymer ?
#
loop_
_entity_poly.entity_id
_entity_poly.type
_entity_poly.pdbx_seq_one_letter_code
_entity_poly.pdbx_strand_id
1 'polypeptide(L)'
;MSICYDGSRLGSALVHSWSQPARSCHLLKLPARLDAIELAHHGKKFLADVKRREMELDAAVDIAGVAKLLWLNHRFKLRVDSYIVVDPVFLDVVDQENKAQLQPLNA
;
A
#
# COMPACT_ATOMS: atom_id res chain seq x y z
N MET A 1 -3.23 -4.70 2.64
CA MET A 1 -2.43 -3.48 2.86
C MET A 1 -3.03 -2.72 4.02
N SER A 2 -2.22 -2.36 5.02
CA SER A 2 -2.62 -1.44 6.09
C SER A 2 -2.15 -0.04 5.71
N ILE A 3 -2.99 0.97 5.94
CA ILE A 3 -2.69 2.38 5.64
C ILE A 3 -2.77 3.13 6.96
N CYS A 4 -1.75 3.94 7.21
CA CYS A 4 -1.54 4.69 8.42
C CYS A 4 -1.42 6.18 8.10
N TYR A 5 -1.88 7.02 9.03
CA TYR A 5 -1.77 8.46 8.98
C TYR A 5 -1.32 8.94 10.34
N ASP A 6 -0.23 9.73 10.41
CA ASP A 6 0.28 10.23 11.68
C ASP A 6 0.55 9.14 12.73
N GLY A 7 0.99 7.96 12.26
CA GLY A 7 1.27 6.78 13.10
C GLY A 7 0.05 5.97 13.53
N SER A 8 -1.18 6.45 13.29
CA SER A 8 -2.42 5.71 13.58
C SER A 8 -2.92 4.96 12.34
N ARG A 9 -3.63 3.84 12.54
CA ARG A 9 -4.16 3.05 11.44
C ARG A 9 -5.43 3.72 10.90
N LEU A 10 -5.30 4.31 9.72
CA LEU A 10 -6.39 5.02 9.05
C LEU A 10 -7.27 4.10 8.20
N GLY A 11 -6.72 3.02 7.66
CA GLY A 11 -7.47 2.23 6.70
C GLY A 11 -6.81 0.97 6.20
N SER A 12 -7.40 0.39 5.17
CA SER A 12 -6.85 -0.76 4.47
C SER A 12 -7.24 -0.80 3.00
N ALA A 13 -6.41 -1.49 2.22
CA ALA A 13 -6.72 -1.90 0.86
C ALA A 13 -6.60 -3.42 0.74
N LEU A 14 -7.53 -4.02 0.01
CA LEU A 14 -7.53 -5.45 -0.25
C LEU A 14 -6.60 -5.77 -1.42
N VAL A 15 -5.70 -6.73 -1.23
CA VAL A 15 -4.86 -7.26 -2.30
C VAL A 15 -5.45 -8.60 -2.71
N HIS A 16 -5.98 -8.66 -3.92
CA HIS A 16 -6.49 -9.89 -4.51
C HIS A 16 -5.35 -10.80 -4.98
N SER A 17 -5.60 -12.10 -5.05
CA SER A 17 -4.66 -13.03 -5.68
C SER A 17 -4.57 -12.75 -7.17
N TRP A 18 -3.35 -12.83 -7.72
CA TRP A 18 -3.11 -12.70 -9.15
C TRP A 18 -2.01 -13.65 -9.60
N SER A 19 -1.84 -13.77 -10.90
CA SER A 19 -0.74 -14.48 -11.54
C SER A 19 -0.05 -13.55 -12.52
N GLN A 20 1.28 -13.64 -12.60
CA GLN A 20 2.10 -12.81 -13.47
C GLN A 20 3.07 -13.70 -14.25
N PRO A 21 3.00 -13.71 -15.59
CA PRO A 21 3.95 -14.44 -16.42
C PRO A 21 5.39 -13.93 -16.26
N ALA A 22 6.36 -14.78 -16.62
CA ALA A 22 7.76 -14.37 -16.65
C ALA A 22 7.97 -13.16 -17.57
N ARG A 23 8.82 -12.22 -17.15
CA ARG A 23 9.17 -10.99 -17.90
C ARG A 23 7.96 -10.10 -18.24
N SER A 24 6.89 -10.16 -17.45
CA SER A 24 5.74 -9.28 -17.59
C SER A 24 5.67 -8.28 -16.42
N CYS A 25 4.84 -7.24 -16.59
CA CYS A 25 4.51 -6.28 -15.56
C CYS A 25 2.98 -6.22 -15.42
N HIS A 26 2.51 -6.09 -14.18
CA HIS A 26 1.08 -5.94 -13.91
C HIS A 26 0.86 -4.75 -12.99
N LEU A 27 -0.02 -3.84 -13.40
CA LEU A 27 -0.41 -2.71 -12.57
C LEU A 27 -1.51 -3.15 -11.61
N LEU A 28 -1.20 -3.12 -10.31
CA LEU A 28 -2.17 -3.40 -9.27
C LEU A 28 -2.91 -2.13 -8.88
N LYS A 29 -4.24 -2.12 -9.06
CA LYS A 29 -5.12 -1.08 -8.52
C LYS A 29 -5.66 -1.55 -7.18
N LEU A 30 -5.23 -0.88 -6.11
CA LEU A 30 -5.61 -1.23 -4.75
C LEU A 30 -6.59 -0.18 -4.21
N PRO A 31 -7.92 -0.40 -4.34
CA PRO A 31 -8.89 0.53 -3.80
C PRO A 31 -8.78 0.52 -2.27
N ALA A 32 -8.41 1.68 -1.72
CA ALA A 32 -8.31 1.91 -0.30
C ALA A 32 -9.63 2.42 0.27
N ARG A 33 -9.91 2.07 1.54
CA ARG A 33 -10.94 2.72 2.35
C ARG A 33 -10.26 3.36 3.55
N LEU A 34 -10.56 4.63 3.77
CA LEU A 34 -10.04 5.44 4.87
C LEU A 34 -11.17 5.71 5.87
N ASP A 35 -10.86 5.68 7.16
CA ASP A 35 -11.80 5.98 8.22
C ASP A 35 -11.83 7.49 8.50
N ALA A 36 -12.95 8.13 8.16
CA ALA A 36 -13.13 9.56 8.36
C ALA A 36 -13.21 9.95 9.85
N ILE A 37 -13.65 9.05 10.72
CA ILE A 37 -13.69 9.29 12.17
C ILE A 37 -12.26 9.37 12.69
N GLU A 38 -11.39 8.47 12.23
CA GLU A 38 -9.99 8.49 12.62
C GLU A 38 -9.28 9.76 12.11
N LEU A 39 -9.58 10.24 10.90
CA LEU A 39 -9.08 11.54 10.43
C LEU A 39 -9.49 12.70 11.35
N ALA A 40 -10.71 12.67 11.88
CA ALA A 40 -11.19 13.71 12.80
C ALA A 40 -10.42 13.73 14.12
N HIS A 41 -9.94 12.57 14.61
CA HIS A 41 -9.06 12.52 15.78
C HIS A 41 -7.74 13.28 15.56
N HIS A 42 -7.28 13.38 14.31
CA HIS A 42 -6.11 14.15 13.90
C HIS A 42 -6.47 15.53 13.31
N GLY A 43 -7.63 16.09 13.68
CA GLY A 43 -8.26 17.22 13.00
C GLY A 43 -7.39 18.48 12.79
N LYS A 44 -6.49 18.83 13.72
CA LYS A 44 -5.57 19.97 13.52
C LYS A 44 -4.57 19.72 12.39
N LYS A 45 -3.99 18.53 12.35
CA LYS A 45 -3.05 18.12 11.30
C LYS A 45 -3.78 17.99 9.96
N PHE A 46 -4.92 17.32 9.97
CA PHE A 46 -5.74 17.14 8.78
C PHE A 46 -6.18 18.48 8.16
N LEU A 47 -6.58 19.46 8.97
CA LEU A 47 -6.90 20.81 8.45
C LEU A 47 -5.69 21.52 7.83
N ALA A 48 -4.49 21.34 8.39
CA ALA A 48 -3.26 21.87 7.81
C ALA A 48 -2.94 21.19 6.47
N ASP A 49 -3.10 19.87 6.40
CA ASP A 49 -2.89 19.07 5.20
C ASP A 49 -3.91 19.41 4.10
N VAL A 50 -5.19 19.65 4.46
CA VAL A 50 -6.21 20.18 3.54
C VAL A 50 -5.83 21.55 3.00
N LYS A 51 -5.31 22.44 3.86
CA LYS A 51 -4.86 23.78 3.43
C LYS A 51 -3.67 23.69 2.45
N ARG A 52 -2.79 22.71 2.63
CA ARG A 52 -1.64 22.45 1.75
C ARG A 52 -1.99 21.62 0.51
N ARG A 53 -3.13 20.92 0.53
CA ARG A 53 -3.54 19.87 -0.43
C ARG A 53 -2.58 18.68 -0.48
N GLU A 54 -1.91 18.40 0.62
CA GLU A 54 -0.93 17.32 0.73
C GLU A 54 -1.16 16.61 2.05
N MET A 55 -1.56 15.34 1.98
CA MET A 55 -1.71 14.45 3.11
C MET A 55 -0.81 13.23 2.92
N GLU A 56 0.07 13.00 3.88
CA GLU A 56 1.08 11.94 3.82
C GLU A 56 0.56 10.67 4.50
N LEU A 57 0.60 9.55 3.78
CA LEU A 57 0.13 8.25 4.22
C LEU A 57 1.26 7.22 4.13
N ASP A 58 1.47 6.49 5.22
CA ASP A 58 2.36 5.34 5.24
C ASP A 58 1.52 4.08 5.04
N ALA A 59 1.97 3.17 4.18
CA ALA A 59 1.26 1.92 3.99
C ALA A 59 2.21 0.74 3.86
N ALA A 60 1.77 -0.40 4.36
CA ALA A 60 2.54 -1.64 4.29
C ALA A 60 1.66 -2.79 3.85
N VAL A 61 2.21 -3.67 3.02
CA VAL A 61 1.56 -4.92 2.65
C VAL A 61 2.55 -6.06 2.52
N ASP A 62 2.15 -7.19 3.08
CA ASP A 62 2.82 -8.46 2.90
C ASP A 62 2.02 -9.28 1.87
N ILE A 63 2.69 -9.67 0.79
CA ILE A 63 2.13 -10.49 -0.28
C ILE A 63 2.84 -11.83 -0.29
N ALA A 64 2.10 -12.92 -0.08
CA ALA A 64 2.61 -14.27 -0.23
C ALA A 64 2.39 -14.75 -1.66
N GLY A 65 3.38 -15.43 -2.24
CA GLY A 65 3.29 -15.93 -3.60
C GLY A 65 4.08 -17.23 -3.82
N VAL A 66 3.89 -17.80 -5.00
CA VAL A 66 4.62 -18.98 -5.47
C VAL A 66 5.19 -18.70 -6.85
N ALA A 67 6.51 -18.73 -6.97
CA ALA A 67 7.21 -18.67 -8.24
C ALA A 67 7.38 -20.09 -8.79
N LYS A 68 6.81 -20.35 -9.97
CA LYS A 68 6.96 -21.62 -10.68
C LYS A 68 8.14 -21.54 -11.65
N LEU A 69 9.18 -22.33 -11.40
CA LEU A 69 10.37 -22.44 -12.24
C LEU A 69 10.46 -23.87 -12.77
N LEU A 70 9.93 -24.09 -13.99
CA LEU A 70 9.82 -25.42 -14.59
C LEU A 70 9.07 -26.40 -13.66
N TRP A 71 9.81 -27.25 -12.95
CA TRP A 71 9.28 -28.27 -12.02
C TRP A 71 9.38 -27.84 -10.54
N LEU A 72 10.06 -26.72 -10.25
CA LEU A 72 10.29 -26.22 -8.91
C LEU A 72 9.25 -25.15 -8.56
N ASN A 73 8.66 -25.26 -7.38
CA ASN A 73 7.79 -24.25 -6.81
C ASN A 73 8.49 -23.58 -5.63
N HIS A 74 8.79 -22.29 -5.74
CA HIS A 74 9.42 -21.51 -4.67
C HIS A 74 8.40 -20.58 -4.03
N ARG A 75 8.17 -20.77 -2.73
CA ARG A 75 7.33 -19.87 -1.95
C ARG A 75 8.14 -18.63 -1.60
N PHE A 76 7.50 -17.48 -1.65
CA PHE A 76 8.12 -16.21 -1.25
C PHE A 76 7.12 -15.33 -0.53
N LYS A 77 7.66 -14.37 0.22
CA LYS A 77 6.95 -13.26 0.82
C LYS A 77 7.54 -11.97 0.28
N LEU A 78 6.70 -11.11 -0.29
CA LEU A 78 7.06 -9.78 -0.75
C LEU A 78 6.47 -8.78 0.24
N ARG A 79 7.32 -8.06 0.95
CA ARG A 79 6.90 -6.89 1.72
C ARG A 79 7.04 -5.66 0.85
N VAL A 80 5.98 -4.86 0.77
CA VAL A 80 5.99 -3.57 0.11
C VAL A 80 5.63 -2.52 1.16
N ASP A 81 6.56 -1.62 1.40
CA ASP A 81 6.36 -0.42 2.20
C ASP A 81 6.20 0.76 1.22
N SER A 82 5.14 1.54 1.38
CA SER A 82 4.73 2.62 0.49
C SER A 82 4.60 3.90 1.27
N TYR A 83 5.15 4.98 0.73
CA TYR A 83 4.90 6.35 1.18
C TYR A 83 4.08 7.04 0.11
N ILE A 84 2.89 7.51 0.46
CA ILE A 84 1.89 8.00 -0.50
C ILE A 84 1.48 9.41 -0.09
N VAL A 85 1.58 10.36 -1.01
CA VAL A 85 1.06 11.72 -0.85
C VAL A 85 -0.25 11.80 -1.61
N VAL A 86 -1.32 12.18 -0.92
CA VAL A 86 -2.67 12.32 -1.53
C VAL A 86 -3.21 13.74 -1.36
N ASP A 87 -4.05 14.17 -2.29
CA ASP A 87 -4.89 15.35 -2.11
C ASP A 87 -6.06 14.95 -1.20
N PRO A 88 -6.16 15.48 0.03
CA PRO A 88 -7.19 15.08 0.98
C PRO A 88 -8.61 15.56 0.61
N VAL A 89 -8.76 16.44 -0.39
CA VAL A 89 -10.05 16.95 -0.87
C VAL A 89 -10.57 16.11 -2.04
N PHE A 90 -9.71 15.82 -3.03
CA PHE A 90 -10.09 15.02 -4.20
C PHE A 90 -9.84 13.52 -4.04
N LEU A 91 -9.11 13.12 -2.99
CA LEU A 91 -8.67 11.74 -2.73
C LEU A 91 -7.84 11.14 -3.88
N ASP A 92 -7.13 12.01 -4.61
CA ASP A 92 -6.22 11.62 -5.68
C ASP A 92 -4.79 11.44 -5.15
N VAL A 93 -4.05 10.50 -5.73
CA VAL A 93 -2.64 10.30 -5.42
C VAL A 93 -1.80 11.35 -6.17
N VAL A 94 -1.09 12.17 -5.42
CA VAL A 94 -0.20 13.23 -5.93
C VAL A 94 1.19 12.67 -6.19
N ASP A 95 1.72 11.88 -5.26
CA ASP A 95 3.01 11.22 -5.37
C ASP A 95 3.02 9.88 -4.61
N GLN A 96 3.89 8.97 -5.02
CA GLN A 96 4.02 7.67 -4.38
C GLN A 96 5.43 7.09 -4.55
N GLU A 97 6.08 6.78 -3.43
CA GLU A 97 7.31 5.99 -3.38
C GLU A 97 7.00 4.59 -2.82
N ASN A 98 7.57 3.55 -3.44
CA ASN A 98 7.42 2.17 -2.99
C ASN A 98 8.79 1.51 -2.80
N LYS A 99 8.98 0.84 -1.66
CA LYS A 99 10.14 -0.01 -1.37
C LYS A 99 9.67 -1.44 -1.22
N ALA A 100 10.22 -2.32 -2.05
CA ALA A 100 9.85 -3.73 -2.09
C ALA A 100 11.02 -4.60 -1.62
N GLN A 101 10.72 -5.55 -0.73
CA GLN A 101 11.69 -6.51 -0.21
C GLN A 101 11.11 -7.92 -0.38
N LEU A 102 11.82 -8.74 -1.17
CA LEU A 102 11.45 -10.13 -1.39
C LEU A 102 12.24 -11.02 -0.44
N GLN A 103 11.52 -11.89 0.26
CA GLN A 103 12.08 -12.88 1.18
C GLN A 103 11.70 -14.28 0.66
N PRO A 104 12.68 -15.15 0.36
CA PRO A 104 12.38 -16.54 0.10
C PRO A 104 11.80 -17.18 1.37
N LEU A 105 10.69 -17.89 1.22
CA LEU A 105 10.18 -18.76 2.28
C LEU A 105 10.78 -20.13 2.00
N ASN A 106 11.80 -20.52 2.76
CA ASN A 106 12.43 -21.83 2.61
C ASN A 106 11.35 -22.93 2.64
N ALA A 107 11.41 -23.83 1.67
CA ALA A 107 10.52 -24.98 1.52
C ALA A 107 10.85 -26.07 2.54
#